data_AF-A0A5K1CFE6-F1
#
_entry.id   AF-A0A5K1CFE6-F1
#
_cell.length_a   1.000
_cell.length_b   1.000
_cell.length_c   1.000
_cell.angle_alpha   90.00
_cell.angle_beta   90.00
_cell.angle_gamma   90.00
#
_symmetry.space_group_name_H-M   'P 1'
#
loop_
_entity.id
_entity.type
_entity.pdbx_description
1 polymer ?
#
loop_
_entity_poly.entity_id
_entity_poly.type
_entity_poly.pdbx_seq_one_letter_code
_entity_poly.pdbx_strand_id
1 'polypeptide(L)' 'FEITTGRYHTLLVDDSSAYSCGSSLCGVLGHGSNTTQSGAFSRISFPFGLTVVHVSASHNHAAFVMQSGE' A
#
# COMPACT_ATOMS: atom_id res chain seq x y z
N PHE A 1 2.28 7.67 11.85
CA PHE A 1 1.30 7.11 10.91
C PHE A 1 1.18 8.06 9.72
N GLU A 2 1.10 7.52 8.51
CA GLU A 2 0.88 8.28 7.26
C GLU A 2 -0.28 7.66 6.49
N ILE A 3 -1.17 8.48 5.93
CA ILE A 3 -2.32 8.04 5.15
C ILE A 3 -2.34 8.80 3.83
N THR A 4 -2.57 8.09 2.74
CA THR A 4 -2.78 8.70 1.42
C THR A 4 -3.88 7.99 0.66
N THR A 5 -4.52 8.70 -0.27
CA THR A 5 -5.68 8.21 -1.01
C THR A 5 -5.46 8.37 -2.51
N GLY A 6 -5.72 7.31 -3.26
CA GLY A 6 -5.91 7.37 -4.70
C GLY A 6 -7.38 7.54 -5.07
N ARG A 7 -7.73 7.20 -6.32
CA ARG A 7 -9.12 7.34 -6.80
C ARG A 7 -10.09 6.38 -6.13
N TYR A 8 -9.63 5.16 -5.84
CA TYR A 8 -10.44 4.06 -5.32
C TYR A 8 -9.76 3.27 -4.20
N HIS A 9 -8.58 3.70 -3.75
CA HIS A 9 -7.81 2.98 -2.74
C HIS A 9 -7.27 3.95 -1.70
N THR A 10 -7.06 3.43 -0.49
CA THR A 10 -6.39 4.13 0.61
C THR A 10 -5.18 3.31 1.02
N LEU A 11 -4.07 3.99 1.26
CA LEU A 11 -2.85 3.40 1.80
C LEU A 11 -2.58 3.98 3.18
N LEU A 12 -2.06 3.15 4.05
CA LEU A 12 -1.70 3.48 5.42
C LEU A 12 -0.31 2.93 5.69
N VAL A 13 0.56 3.75 6.29
CA VAL A 13 1.79 3.29 6.92
C VAL A 13 1.65 3.49 8.43
N ASP A 14 1.74 2.38 9.15
CA ASP A 14 1.70 2.33 10.60
C ASP A 14 2.69 1.28 11.13
N ASP A 15 3.41 1.63 12.18
CA ASP A 15 4.44 0.79 12.81
C ASP A 15 5.32 0.03 11.80
N SER A 16 5.98 0.78 10.90
CA SER A 16 6.91 0.24 9.89
C SER A 16 6.27 -0.69 8.83
N SER A 17 4.95 -0.81 8.82
CA SER A 17 4.18 -1.67 7.92
C SER A 17 3.22 -0.86 7.06
N ALA A 18 3.07 -1.26 5.79
CA ALA A 18 2.07 -0.67 4.92
C ALA A 18 0.82 -1.55 4.79
N TYR A 19 -0.32 -0.88 4.65
CA TYR A 19 -1.64 -1.48 4.52
C TYR A 19 -2.38 -0.82 3.37
N SER A 20 -3.29 -1.56 2.73
CA SER A 20 -4.19 -1.00 1.74
C SER A 20 -5.64 -1.45 1.93
N CYS A 21 -6.57 -0.61 1.49
CA CYS A 21 -7.98 -0.96 1.33
C CYS A 21 -8.60 -0.21 0.13
N GLY A 22 -9.81 -0.59 -0.26
CA GLY A 22 -10.52 -0.05 -1.42
C GLY A 22 -10.54 -1.03 -2.60
N SER A 23 -10.51 -0.52 -3.84
CA SER A 23 -10.57 -1.33 -5.04
C SER A 23 -9.53 -0.93 -6.10
N SER A 24 -9.10 -1.91 -6.88
CA SER A 24 -8.15 -1.71 -7.97
C SER A 24 -8.18 -2.85 -8.97
N LEU A 25 -8.16 -2.51 -10.26
CA LEU A 25 -8.00 -3.49 -11.35
C LEU A 25 -6.54 -3.61 -11.83
N CYS A 26 -5.64 -2.81 -11.26
CA CYS A 26 -4.24 -2.72 -11.68
C CYS A 26 -3.26 -3.22 -10.60
N GLY A 27 -3.77 -3.85 -9.54
CA GLY A 27 -2.93 -4.47 -8.49
C GLY A 27 -2.35 -3.49 -7.46
N VAL A 28 -2.76 -2.22 -7.46
CA VAL A 28 -2.24 -1.17 -6.53
C VAL A 28 -2.40 -1.52 -5.04
N LEU A 29 -3.27 -2.48 -4.72
CA LEU A 29 -3.49 -2.95 -3.36
C LEU A 29 -2.33 -3.83 -2.83
N GLY A 30 -1.48 -4.38 -3.72
CA GLY A 30 -0.34 -5.19 -3.29
C GLY A 30 -0.70 -6.54 -2.66
N HIS A 31 -1.89 -7.07 -2.93
CA HIS A 31 -2.41 -8.34 -2.39
C HIS A 31 -2.48 -9.46 -3.45
N GLY A 32 -1.60 -9.40 -4.45
CA GLY A 32 -1.59 -10.30 -5.60
C GLY A 32 -2.57 -9.90 -6.72
N SER A 33 -2.43 -10.54 -7.89
CA SER A 33 -3.14 -10.17 -9.12
C SER A 33 -4.64 -10.48 -9.12
N ASN A 34 -5.09 -11.40 -8.27
CA ASN A 34 -6.51 -11.78 -8.19
C ASN A 34 -7.33 -10.91 -7.21
N THR A 35 -6.67 -10.08 -6.42
CA THR A 35 -7.33 -9.24 -5.41
C THR A 35 -7.67 -7.89 -6.01
N THR A 36 -8.94 -7.71 -6.37
CA THR A 36 -9.43 -6.44 -6.97
C THR A 36 -10.11 -5.52 -5.96
N GLN A 37 -10.39 -6.00 -4.75
CA GLN A 37 -11.02 -5.23 -3.68
C GLN A 37 -10.61 -5.72 -2.30
N SER A 38 -10.58 -4.81 -1.34
CA SER A 38 -10.37 -5.08 0.08
C SER A 38 -11.21 -4.10 0.92
N GLY A 39 -12.22 -4.61 1.63
CA GLY A 39 -13.13 -3.79 2.43
C GLY A 39 -12.54 -3.27 3.76
N ALA A 40 -11.46 -3.88 4.23
CA ALA A 40 -10.71 -3.47 5.41
C ALA A 40 -9.23 -3.29 5.06
N PHE A 41 -8.49 -2.60 5.93
CA PHE A 41 -7.04 -2.51 5.78
C PHE A 41 -6.41 -3.90 5.88
N SER A 42 -5.75 -4.29 4.79
CA SER A 42 -4.98 -5.52 4.70
C SER A 42 -3.52 -5.17 4.54
N ARG A 43 -2.65 -5.93 5.21
CA ARG A 43 -1.20 -5.68 5.16
C ARG A 43 -0.65 -6.00 3.78
N ILE A 44 0.18 -5.11 3.24
CA ILE A 44 0.94 -5.34 2.02
C ILE A 44 2.18 -6.16 2.36
N SER A 45 2.44 -7.22 1.60
CA SER A 45 3.60 -8.08 1.80
C SER A 45 4.81 -7.53 1.06
N PHE A 46 5.86 -7.17 1.80
CA PHE A 46 7.18 -6.83 1.27
C PHE A 46 8.19 -7.96 1.55
N PRO A 47 9.31 -8.03 0.80
CA PRO A 47 10.43 -8.89 1.14
C PRO A 47 10.86 -8.76 2.60
N PHE A 48 11.32 -9.86 3.19
CA PHE A 48 11.69 -9.93 4.60
C PHE A 48 12.77 -8.89 4.94
N GLY A 49 12.60 -8.20 6.07
CA GLY A 49 13.56 -7.21 6.56
C GLY A 49 13.36 -5.80 6.02
N LEU A 50 12.42 -5.57 5.09
CA LEU A 50 12.09 -4.22 4.62
C LEU A 50 11.09 -3.53 5.56
N THR A 51 11.37 -2.26 5.84
CA THR A 51 10.56 -1.37 6.67
C THR A 51 10.11 -0.20 5.83
N VAL A 52 8.79 0.02 5.74
CA VAL A 52 8.22 1.15 5.00
C VAL A 52 8.16 2.37 5.91
N VAL A 53 8.70 3.50 5.44
CA VAL A 53 8.74 4.76 6.20
C VAL A 53 7.91 5.87 5.57
N HIS A 54 7.68 5.83 4.26
CA HIS A 54 6.82 6.79 3.56
C HIS A 54 5.94 6.11 2.51
N VAL A 55 4.82 6.76 2.20
CA VAL A 55 3.89 6.32 1.16
C VAL A 55 3.36 7.48 0.33
N SER A 56 3.23 7.27 -0.98
CA SER A 56 2.58 8.20 -1.88
C SER A 56 1.62 7.45 -2.81
N ALA A 57 0.50 8.10 -3.15
CA ALA A 57 -0.51 7.55 -4.05
C ALA A 57 -0.88 8.57 -5.12
N SER A 58 -1.21 8.05 -6.30
CA SER A 58 -1.89 8.76 -7.37
C SER A 58 -3.23 8.07 -7.67
N HIS A 59 -3.89 8.42 -8.76
CA HIS A 59 -5.20 7.84 -9.12
C HIS A 59 -5.20 6.30 -9.09
N ASN A 60 -4.16 5.66 -9.61
CA ASN A 60 -4.07 4.21 -9.81
C ASN A 60 -2.67 3.64 -9.56
N HIS A 61 -1.76 4.41 -8.97
CA HIS A 61 -0.42 3.94 -8.59
C HIS A 61 -0.11 4.28 -7.14
N ALA A 62 0.79 3.49 -6.55
CA ALA A 62 1.33 3.67 -5.23
C ALA A 62 2.86 3.60 -5.31
N ALA A 63 3.53 4.36 -4.45
CA ALA A 63 4.96 4.27 -4.20
C ALA A 63 5.20 4.23 -2.69
N PHE A 64 6.19 3.45 -2.28
CA PHE A 64 6.61 3.30 -0.89
C PHE A 64 8.11 3.59 -0.84
N VAL A 65 8.55 4.27 0.21
CA VAL A 65 9.98 4.43 0.48
C VAL A 65 10.33 3.56 1.67
N MET A 66 11.37 2.77 1.51
CA MET A 66 11.93 1.91 2.55
C MET A 66 12.88 2.71 3.44
N GLN A 67 13.11 2.23 4.65
CA GLN A 67 14.11 2.80 5.56
C GLN A 67 15.54 2.77 4.96
N SER A 68 15.82 1.82 4.05
CA SER A 68 17.05 1.75 3.27
C SER A 68 17.19 2.84 2.21
N GLY A 69 16.10 3.55 1.89
CA GLY A 69 16.04 4.60 0.86
C GLY A 69 15.58 4.12 -0.53
N GLU A 70 15.25 2.84 -0.68
CA GLU A 70 14.65 2.24 -1.88
C GLU A 70 13.17 2.61 -2.06
#